data_AF-A0A0A6URM0-F1
#
_entry.id   AF-A0A0A6URM0-F1
#
_cell.length_a   1.000
_cell.length_b   1.000
_cell.length_c   1.000
_cell.angle_alpha   90.00
_cell.angle_beta   90.00
_cell.angle_gamma   90.00
#
_symmetry.space_group_name_H-M   'P 1'
#
loop_
_entity.id
_entity.type
_entity.pdbx_description
1 polymer ?
#
loop_
_entity_poly.entity_id
_entity_poly.type
_entity_poly.pdbx_seq_one_letter_code
_entity_poly.pdbx_strand_id
1 'polypeptide(L)'
;MTLLHDVLDPAELAAAIDNGLVRLQRHPTLPFTIYNYTEACQYSAAWSPVTLACRGLIVDAAGRIAARPFPKFFNHTESQAPALDPGAAVTVTDKADGSLGVIYHDGSGFAVATRGSFASDQARHATDLLRTRYASFVPPRGLTVLVEIVYPENRIVVDYQGLDDLILLGAVEIATGRSHGPEAVPDWPGPVVETFAYTSLAEALAAPARHGREGLVVHFTEADQRVKIKYADYVRLHRLVTGLTPRTVWDILANGGDLDALTEPLPDEFHVWVRGVAEKLTAAVDERAAAVEAAYEKIIASLPEGWGRREFAAEAVRTEFRSELFLRLDGKDYRPGLWQRARPAVVKEDQ
;
A
#
# COMPACT_ATOMS: atom_id res chain seq x y z
N MET A 1 -2.74 -32.54 9.28
CA MET A 1 -3.41 -31.23 9.14
C MET A 1 -3.09 -30.47 10.40
N THR A 2 -2.72 -29.18 10.28
CA THR A 2 -2.27 -28.35 11.40
C THR A 2 -3.39 -27.40 11.81
N LEU A 3 -3.71 -27.35 13.08
CA LEU A 3 -4.74 -26.47 13.63
C LEU A 3 -4.13 -25.15 14.09
N LEU A 4 -4.93 -24.10 14.13
CA LEU A 4 -4.49 -22.77 14.55
C LEU A 4 -3.90 -22.79 15.97
N HIS A 5 -4.53 -23.54 16.89
CA HIS A 5 -4.06 -23.67 18.27
C HIS A 5 -2.80 -24.54 18.44
N ASP A 6 -2.40 -25.28 17.40
CA ASP A 6 -1.11 -25.99 17.41
C ASP A 6 0.06 -25.02 17.18
N VAL A 7 -0.23 -23.85 16.59
CA VAL A 7 0.78 -22.88 16.15
C VAL A 7 0.77 -21.61 17.00
N LEU A 8 -0.40 -21.16 17.44
CA LEU A 8 -0.57 -19.95 18.24
C LEU A 8 -1.27 -20.28 19.55
N ASP A 9 -0.77 -19.74 20.66
CA ASP A 9 -1.47 -19.82 21.94
C ASP A 9 -2.85 -19.13 21.83
N PRO A 10 -3.96 -19.82 22.13
CA PRO A 10 -5.29 -19.26 21.96
C PRO A 10 -5.56 -18.02 22.82
N ALA A 11 -4.98 -17.94 24.02
CA ALA A 11 -5.17 -16.80 24.92
C ALA A 11 -4.38 -15.59 24.44
N GLU A 12 -3.13 -15.78 23.97
CA GLU A 12 -2.34 -14.70 23.37
C GLU A 12 -2.98 -14.19 22.08
N LEU A 13 -3.53 -15.09 21.25
CA LEU A 13 -4.24 -14.70 20.04
C LEU A 13 -5.49 -13.87 20.35
N ALA A 14 -6.32 -14.33 21.29
CA ALA A 14 -7.49 -13.57 21.73
C ALA A 14 -7.10 -12.19 22.27
N ALA A 15 -6.08 -12.11 23.13
CA ALA A 15 -5.59 -10.85 23.66
C ALA A 15 -5.07 -9.91 22.56
N ALA A 16 -4.35 -10.41 21.55
CA ALA A 16 -3.88 -9.58 20.44
C ALA A 16 -5.04 -9.02 19.60
N ILE A 17 -6.12 -9.78 19.42
CA ILE A 17 -7.34 -9.33 18.73
C ILE A 17 -8.07 -8.27 19.56
N ASP A 18 -8.30 -8.54 20.85
CA ASP A 18 -9.02 -7.63 21.75
C ASP A 18 -8.32 -6.28 21.92
N ASN A 19 -6.98 -6.29 21.90
CA ASN A 19 -6.17 -5.07 21.93
C ASN A 19 -6.02 -4.39 20.55
N GLY A 20 -6.69 -4.88 19.51
CA GLY A 20 -6.63 -4.32 18.16
C GLY A 20 -5.28 -4.45 17.47
N LEU A 21 -4.40 -5.35 17.95
CA LEU A 21 -3.09 -5.62 17.37
C LEU A 21 -3.18 -6.59 16.18
N VAL A 22 -4.21 -7.44 16.16
CA VAL A 22 -4.54 -8.35 15.06
C VAL A 22 -5.97 -8.10 14.60
N ARG A 23 -6.16 -7.97 13.29
CA ARG A 23 -7.46 -7.86 12.61
C ARG A 23 -7.78 -9.16 11.90
N LEU A 24 -9.05 -9.55 11.96
CA LEU A 24 -9.60 -10.68 11.23
C LEU A 24 -10.39 -10.16 10.03
N GLN A 25 -10.18 -10.78 8.87
CA GLN A 25 -11.02 -10.56 7.70
C GLN A 25 -11.58 -11.89 7.23
N ARG A 26 -12.92 -11.99 7.15
CA ARG A 26 -13.60 -13.17 6.61
C ARG A 26 -13.61 -13.13 5.09
N HIS A 27 -13.53 -14.31 4.47
CA HIS A 27 -13.75 -14.44 3.04
C HIS A 27 -15.20 -14.03 2.70
N PRO A 28 -15.46 -13.30 1.59
CA PRO A 28 -16.80 -12.80 1.28
C PRO A 28 -17.88 -13.88 1.16
N THR A 29 -17.51 -15.07 0.69
CA THR A 29 -18.45 -16.16 0.35
C THR A 29 -18.07 -17.55 0.89
N LEU A 30 -16.87 -17.72 1.44
CA LEU A 30 -16.31 -19.03 1.81
C LEU A 30 -15.97 -19.03 3.30
N PRO A 31 -15.88 -20.20 3.94
CA PRO A 31 -15.67 -20.29 5.38
C PRO A 31 -14.17 -20.14 5.75
N PHE A 32 -13.50 -19.10 5.26
CA PHE A 32 -12.10 -18.78 5.59
C PHE A 32 -11.97 -17.44 6.31
N THR A 33 -10.94 -17.33 7.15
CA THR A 33 -10.57 -16.10 7.85
C THR A 33 -9.07 -15.84 7.69
N ILE A 34 -8.70 -14.61 7.34
CA ILE A 34 -7.33 -14.09 7.36
C ILE A 34 -7.07 -13.41 8.69
N TYR A 35 -5.90 -13.70 9.28
CA TYR A 35 -5.36 -13.01 10.45
C TYR A 35 -4.17 -12.15 10.03
N ASN A 36 -4.26 -10.84 10.31
CA ASN A 36 -3.25 -9.86 9.94
C ASN A 36 -2.99 -8.86 11.08
N TYR A 37 -1.73 -8.55 11.37
CA TYR A 37 -1.38 -7.51 12.32
C TYR A 37 -1.80 -6.13 11.80
N THR A 38 -2.10 -5.22 12.71
CA THR A 38 -2.62 -3.90 12.37
C THR A 38 -1.54 -2.82 12.31
N GLU A 39 -1.92 -1.67 11.78
CA GLU A 39 -1.13 -0.44 11.84
C GLU A 39 -0.82 -0.05 13.28
N ALA A 40 -1.76 -0.28 14.20
CA ALA A 40 -1.55 -0.04 15.63
C ALA A 40 -0.41 -0.91 16.17
N CYS A 41 -0.38 -2.21 15.85
CA CYS A 41 0.71 -3.10 16.20
C CYS A 41 2.07 -2.64 15.64
N GLN A 42 2.07 -2.20 14.38
CA GLN A 42 3.28 -1.67 13.73
C GLN A 42 3.77 -0.39 14.42
N TYR A 43 2.88 0.56 14.72
CA TYR A 43 3.22 1.84 15.33
C TYR A 43 3.69 1.69 16.78
N SER A 44 3.02 0.84 17.56
CA SER A 44 3.39 0.57 18.96
C SER A 44 4.53 -0.44 19.09
N ALA A 45 5.02 -1.00 17.98
CA ALA A 45 6.00 -2.08 17.94
C ALA A 45 5.65 -3.28 18.85
N ALA A 46 4.36 -3.65 18.93
CA ALA A 46 3.86 -4.72 19.79
C ALA A 46 4.07 -6.11 19.15
N TRP A 47 5.33 -6.48 18.96
CA TRP A 47 5.72 -7.72 18.31
C TRP A 47 5.78 -8.90 19.29
N SER A 48 4.97 -9.91 19.03
CA SER A 48 4.91 -11.20 19.74
C SER A 48 4.90 -12.34 18.71
N PRO A 49 5.08 -13.62 19.12
CA PRO A 49 4.92 -14.74 18.20
C PRO A 49 3.60 -14.70 17.40
N VAL A 50 2.50 -14.29 18.06
CA VAL A 50 1.19 -14.08 17.42
C VAL A 50 1.22 -12.97 16.38
N THR A 51 1.65 -11.75 16.73
CA THR A 51 1.58 -10.62 15.79
C THR A 51 2.58 -10.73 14.65
N LEU A 52 3.70 -11.43 14.87
CA LEU A 52 4.64 -11.78 13.80
C LEU A 52 4.05 -12.80 12.82
N ALA A 53 3.33 -13.81 13.31
CA ALA A 53 2.73 -14.86 12.50
C ALA A 53 1.43 -14.44 11.80
N CYS A 54 0.66 -13.51 12.40
CA CYS A 54 -0.55 -12.95 11.80
C CYS A 54 -0.17 -11.95 10.70
N ARG A 55 0.31 -12.43 9.55
CA ARG A 55 0.67 -11.62 8.38
C ARG A 55 0.05 -12.23 7.11
N GLY A 56 -1.25 -12.46 7.15
CA GLY A 56 -1.98 -13.18 6.08
C GLY A 56 -2.15 -14.67 6.36
N LEU A 57 -2.16 -15.08 7.64
CA LEU A 57 -2.43 -16.47 8.02
C LEU A 57 -3.90 -16.79 7.71
N ILE A 58 -4.14 -17.84 6.92
CA ILE A 58 -5.48 -18.23 6.45
C ILE A 58 -5.93 -19.48 7.19
N VAL A 59 -7.12 -19.42 7.79
CA VAL A 59 -7.70 -20.49 8.59
C VAL A 59 -9.11 -20.80 8.09
N ASP A 60 -9.45 -22.07 7.97
CA ASP A 60 -10.81 -22.51 7.62
C ASP A 60 -11.76 -22.52 8.84
N ALA A 61 -13.06 -22.76 8.62
CA ALA A 61 -14.04 -22.81 9.70
C ALA A 61 -13.84 -23.97 10.69
N ALA A 62 -13.04 -24.98 10.36
CA ALA A 62 -12.67 -26.06 11.28
C ALA A 62 -11.42 -25.70 12.11
N GLY A 63 -10.87 -24.50 11.95
CA GLY A 63 -9.67 -24.06 12.65
C GLY A 63 -8.38 -24.61 12.04
N ARG A 64 -8.42 -25.18 10.83
CA ARG A 64 -7.23 -25.70 10.14
C ARG A 64 -6.54 -24.57 9.39
N ILE A 65 -5.22 -24.56 9.44
CA ILE A 65 -4.41 -23.61 8.67
C ILE A 65 -4.47 -24.02 7.19
N ALA A 66 -5.11 -23.20 6.38
CA ALA A 66 -5.21 -23.38 4.93
C ALA A 66 -3.98 -22.81 4.20
N ALA A 67 -3.40 -21.74 4.73
CA ALA A 67 -2.14 -21.16 4.25
C ALA A 67 -1.42 -20.40 5.36
N ARG A 68 -0.09 -20.53 5.42
CA ARG A 68 0.80 -19.91 6.40
C ARG A 68 1.90 -19.14 5.66
N PRO A 69 1.83 -17.81 5.54
CA PRO A 69 2.85 -17.04 4.83
C PRO A 69 4.10 -16.79 5.69
N PHE A 70 5.10 -16.11 5.11
CA PHE A 70 6.26 -15.64 5.86
C PHE A 70 5.82 -14.79 7.06
N PRO A 71 6.41 -14.99 8.25
CA PRO A 71 6.18 -14.10 9.38
C PRO A 71 6.66 -12.69 9.04
N LYS A 72 6.21 -11.71 9.83
CA LYS A 72 6.73 -10.34 9.74
C LYS A 72 8.25 -10.35 9.96
N PHE A 73 8.98 -9.80 9.00
CA PHE A 73 10.41 -9.51 9.12
C PHE A 73 10.72 -8.03 8.90
N PHE A 74 11.90 -7.62 9.31
CA PHE A 74 12.25 -6.22 9.57
C PHE A 74 13.32 -5.72 8.58
N ASN A 75 13.45 -4.39 8.45
CA ASN A 75 14.65 -3.84 7.82
C ASN A 75 15.86 -4.18 8.69
N HIS A 76 17.00 -4.49 8.08
CA HIS A 76 18.21 -4.86 8.83
C HIS A 76 18.69 -3.76 9.80
N THR A 77 18.25 -2.51 9.61
CA THR A 77 18.55 -1.35 10.46
C THR A 77 17.49 -1.09 11.55
N GLU A 78 16.36 -1.81 11.54
CA GLU A 78 15.31 -1.65 12.57
C GLU A 78 15.77 -2.31 13.88
N SER A 79 15.45 -1.70 15.02
CA SER A 79 15.83 -2.22 16.33
C SER A 79 15.18 -3.56 16.67
N GLN A 80 14.10 -3.92 15.98
CA GLN A 80 13.40 -5.19 16.09
C GLN A 80 13.95 -6.28 15.16
N ALA A 81 14.92 -5.95 14.31
CA ALA A 81 15.63 -6.97 13.53
C ALA A 81 16.33 -7.95 14.49
N PRO A 82 16.42 -9.24 14.14
CA PRO A 82 17.16 -10.20 14.95
C PRO A 82 18.63 -9.77 15.08
N ALA A 83 19.32 -10.24 16.11
CA ALA A 83 20.76 -10.03 16.21
C ALA A 83 21.44 -10.68 15.01
N LEU A 84 22.05 -9.86 14.15
CA LEU A 84 22.59 -10.30 12.88
C LEU A 84 24.07 -10.64 13.02
N ASP A 85 24.45 -11.90 12.80
CA ASP A 85 25.84 -12.29 12.61
C ASP A 85 26.25 -12.00 11.14
N PRO A 86 27.22 -11.10 10.90
CA PRO A 86 27.68 -10.79 9.55
C PRO A 86 28.22 -12.00 8.78
N GLY A 87 28.73 -13.02 9.48
CA GLY A 87 29.29 -14.25 8.90
C GLY A 87 28.30 -15.39 8.73
N ALA A 88 27.05 -15.24 9.17
CA ALA A 88 26.05 -16.29 9.05
C ALA A 88 25.76 -16.65 7.59
N ALA A 89 25.54 -17.94 7.33
CA ALA A 89 25.16 -18.43 6.02
C ALA A 89 23.76 -17.90 5.64
N VAL A 90 23.67 -17.32 4.44
CA VAL A 90 22.43 -16.74 3.94
C VAL A 90 22.12 -17.16 2.52
N THR A 91 20.84 -17.05 2.17
CA THR A 91 20.38 -16.96 0.79
C THR A 91 19.85 -15.56 0.56
N VAL A 92 20.24 -14.95 -0.57
CA VAL A 92 19.87 -13.57 -0.89
C VAL A 92 19.08 -13.53 -2.17
N THR A 93 17.95 -12.83 -2.14
CA THR A 93 17.00 -12.73 -3.24
C THR A 93 16.66 -11.27 -3.53
N ASP A 94 16.26 -10.97 -4.76
CA ASP A 94 15.76 -9.64 -5.13
C ASP A 94 14.53 -9.33 -4.28
N LYS A 95 14.44 -8.11 -3.78
CA LYS A 95 13.19 -7.67 -3.16
C LYS A 95 12.26 -7.16 -4.24
N ALA A 96 11.35 -8.02 -4.69
CA ALA A 96 10.26 -7.60 -5.57
C ALA A 96 9.35 -6.57 -4.86
N ASP A 97 8.80 -5.65 -5.65
CA ASP A 97 8.05 -4.47 -5.24
C ASP A 97 6.63 -4.50 -5.82
N GLY A 98 5.76 -5.27 -5.18
CA GLY A 98 4.35 -5.38 -5.51
C GLY A 98 3.55 -5.72 -4.26
N SER A 99 2.63 -6.68 -4.38
CA SER A 99 1.82 -7.13 -3.26
C SER A 99 2.04 -8.60 -2.97
N LEU A 100 2.30 -8.95 -1.70
CA LEU A 100 2.38 -10.34 -1.29
C LEU A 100 1.10 -11.09 -1.65
N GLY A 101 1.22 -12.13 -2.46
CA GLY A 101 0.21 -13.13 -2.75
C GLY A 101 0.43 -14.41 -1.96
N VAL A 102 -0.60 -14.85 -1.26
CA VAL A 102 -0.65 -16.08 -0.47
C VAL A 102 -1.54 -17.08 -1.20
N ILE A 103 -0.94 -18.11 -1.80
CA ILE A 103 -1.69 -19.14 -2.52
C ILE A 103 -2.33 -20.11 -1.52
N TYR A 104 -3.64 -20.31 -1.64
CA TYR A 104 -4.42 -21.24 -0.82
C TYR A 104 -5.43 -21.99 -1.70
N HIS A 105 -5.92 -23.14 -1.20
CA HIS A 105 -6.96 -23.91 -1.87
C HIS A 105 -8.33 -23.56 -1.27
N ASP A 106 -9.25 -23.07 -2.11
CA ASP A 106 -10.56 -22.57 -1.66
C ASP A 106 -11.67 -23.64 -1.61
N GLY A 107 -11.33 -24.86 -2.04
CA GLY A 107 -12.23 -26.02 -2.12
C GLY A 107 -12.58 -26.39 -3.57
N SER A 108 -12.56 -25.41 -4.49
CA SER A 108 -12.78 -25.61 -5.92
C SER A 108 -11.47 -25.60 -6.73
N GLY A 109 -10.48 -24.87 -6.25
CA GLY A 109 -9.14 -24.81 -6.83
C GLY A 109 -8.25 -23.85 -6.04
N PHE A 110 -7.11 -23.50 -6.61
CA PHE A 110 -6.21 -22.52 -6.00
C PHE A 110 -6.69 -21.08 -6.24
N ALA A 111 -6.45 -20.24 -5.26
CA ALA A 111 -6.73 -18.81 -5.26
C ALA A 111 -5.59 -18.07 -4.56
N VAL A 112 -5.56 -16.74 -4.72
CA VAL A 112 -4.54 -15.87 -4.11
C VAL A 112 -5.23 -14.86 -3.21
N ALA A 113 -4.81 -14.81 -1.95
CA ALA A 113 -5.13 -13.70 -1.06
C ALA A 113 -3.95 -12.74 -0.97
N THR A 114 -4.20 -11.45 -0.72
CA THR A 114 -3.14 -10.57 -0.23
C THR A 114 -2.90 -10.78 1.26
N ARG A 115 -1.90 -10.10 1.84
CA ARG A 115 -1.62 -10.11 3.28
C ARG A 115 -2.88 -9.89 4.14
N GLY A 116 -3.79 -9.00 3.71
CA GLY A 116 -4.97 -8.62 4.48
C GLY A 116 -6.29 -9.17 3.95
N SER A 117 -6.41 -9.42 2.64
CA SER A 117 -7.71 -9.52 1.98
C SER A 117 -7.79 -10.65 0.97
N PHE A 118 -8.96 -11.31 0.93
CA PHE A 118 -9.30 -12.28 -0.11
C PHE A 118 -9.82 -11.63 -1.41
N ALA A 119 -10.18 -10.35 -1.35
CA ALA A 119 -10.94 -9.69 -2.41
C ALA A 119 -10.50 -8.24 -2.63
N SER A 120 -9.25 -7.90 -2.31
CA SER A 120 -8.66 -6.67 -2.85
C SER A 120 -8.48 -6.82 -4.36
N ASP A 121 -8.27 -5.72 -5.07
CA ASP A 121 -8.10 -5.78 -6.53
C ASP A 121 -6.89 -6.63 -6.91
N GLN A 122 -5.80 -6.56 -6.13
CA GLN A 122 -4.64 -7.45 -6.30
C GLN A 122 -4.98 -8.93 -6.08
N ALA A 123 -5.79 -9.26 -5.06
CA ALA A 123 -6.18 -10.64 -4.77
C ALA A 123 -7.06 -11.22 -5.89
N ARG A 124 -8.01 -10.42 -6.40
CA ARG A 124 -8.88 -10.80 -7.53
C ARG A 124 -8.06 -10.99 -8.80
N HIS A 125 -7.23 -10.01 -9.12
CA HIS A 125 -6.33 -10.03 -10.27
C HIS A 125 -5.41 -11.25 -10.26
N ALA A 126 -4.71 -11.48 -9.14
CA ALA A 126 -3.83 -12.62 -8.99
C ALA A 126 -4.55 -13.97 -9.02
N THR A 127 -5.77 -14.04 -8.49
CA THR A 127 -6.58 -15.26 -8.55
C THR A 127 -7.01 -15.57 -9.99
N ASP A 128 -7.44 -14.56 -10.75
CA ASP A 128 -7.80 -14.72 -12.16
C ASP A 128 -6.58 -15.17 -12.98
N LEU A 129 -5.45 -14.49 -12.79
CA LEU A 129 -4.19 -14.82 -13.45
C LEU A 129 -3.71 -16.25 -13.13
N LEU A 130 -3.75 -16.65 -11.85
CA LEU A 130 -3.38 -18.00 -11.43
C LEU A 130 -4.28 -19.05 -12.09
N ARG A 131 -5.59 -18.81 -12.12
CA ARG A 131 -6.59 -19.76 -12.65
C ARG A 131 -6.61 -19.85 -14.17
N THR A 132 -6.15 -18.81 -14.87
CA THR A 132 -6.14 -18.76 -16.33
C THR A 132 -4.78 -19.15 -16.90
N ARG A 133 -3.72 -18.43 -16.53
CA ARG A 133 -2.36 -18.61 -17.06
C ARG A 133 -1.66 -19.82 -16.45
N TYR A 134 -1.92 -20.10 -15.17
CA TYR A 134 -1.24 -21.13 -14.39
C TYR A 134 -2.19 -22.24 -13.91
N ALA A 135 -3.26 -22.50 -14.66
CA ALA A 135 -4.32 -23.43 -14.27
C ALA A 135 -3.84 -24.85 -13.95
N SER A 136 -2.73 -25.29 -14.55
CA SER A 136 -2.13 -26.60 -14.35
C SER A 136 -1.15 -26.66 -13.18
N PHE A 137 -0.77 -25.52 -12.60
CA PHE A 137 0.16 -25.49 -11.48
C PHE A 137 -0.51 -26.04 -10.22
N VAL A 138 0.18 -26.95 -9.55
CA VAL A 138 -0.25 -27.51 -8.26
C VAL A 138 0.86 -27.24 -7.24
N PRO A 139 0.63 -26.36 -6.24
CA PRO A 139 1.53 -26.18 -5.12
C PRO A 139 1.97 -27.50 -4.47
N PRO A 140 3.26 -27.64 -4.09
CA PRO A 140 3.73 -28.81 -3.36
C PRO A 140 2.92 -29.04 -2.07
N ARG A 141 2.55 -30.30 -1.79
CA ARG A 141 1.69 -30.62 -0.65
C ARG A 141 2.32 -30.18 0.67
N GLY A 142 1.53 -29.51 1.50
CA GLY A 142 1.97 -29.04 2.82
C GLY A 142 2.75 -27.73 2.82
N LEU A 143 3.02 -27.15 1.64
CA LEU A 143 3.62 -25.84 1.50
C LEU A 143 2.56 -24.79 1.17
N THR A 144 2.72 -23.61 1.75
CA THR A 144 2.11 -22.37 1.27
C THR A 144 3.07 -21.72 0.30
N VAL A 145 2.68 -21.61 -0.96
CA VAL A 145 3.47 -20.93 -1.99
C VAL A 145 3.18 -19.44 -1.93
N LEU A 146 4.25 -18.63 -1.98
CA LEU A 146 4.19 -17.19 -1.86
C LEU A 146 4.73 -16.55 -3.13
N VAL A 147 3.97 -15.59 -3.65
CA VAL A 147 4.30 -14.85 -4.86
C VAL A 147 4.26 -13.36 -4.59
N GLU A 148 4.97 -12.56 -5.38
CA GLU A 148 4.73 -11.13 -5.48
C GLU A 148 3.80 -10.88 -6.67
N ILE A 149 2.68 -10.24 -6.41
CA ILE A 149 1.68 -9.84 -7.40
C ILE A 149 2.16 -8.52 -8.01
N VAL A 150 2.52 -8.55 -9.29
CA VAL A 150 3.02 -7.40 -10.05
C VAL A 150 2.14 -7.22 -11.27
N TYR A 151 1.55 -6.03 -11.42
CA TYR A 151 0.80 -5.63 -12.61
C TYR A 151 0.80 -4.10 -12.72
N PRO A 152 0.57 -3.53 -13.92
CA PRO A 152 0.75 -2.09 -14.17
C PRO A 152 -0.02 -1.18 -13.22
N GLU A 153 -1.28 -1.51 -12.91
CA GLU A 153 -2.13 -0.72 -12.02
C GLU A 153 -1.76 -0.85 -10.53
N ASN A 154 -0.85 -1.77 -10.16
CA ASN A 154 -0.35 -1.97 -8.80
C ASN A 154 1.10 -1.51 -8.61
N ARG A 155 1.59 -0.62 -9.48
CA ARG A 155 2.94 -0.10 -9.37
C ARG A 155 3.12 0.68 -8.06
N ILE A 156 4.09 0.26 -7.25
CA ILE A 156 4.48 0.96 -6.02
C ILE A 156 5.61 1.96 -6.33
N VAL A 157 6.79 1.48 -6.73
CA VAL A 157 7.91 2.34 -7.19
C VAL A 157 8.57 1.74 -8.43
N VAL A 158 8.94 0.45 -8.37
CA VAL A 158 9.69 -0.24 -9.41
C VAL A 158 8.87 -0.31 -10.69
N ASP A 159 9.48 0.08 -11.80
CA ASP A 159 8.91 -0.11 -13.14
C ASP A 159 9.22 -1.51 -13.65
N TYR A 160 8.19 -2.36 -13.72
CA TYR A 160 8.29 -3.69 -14.29
C TYR A 160 7.98 -3.72 -15.80
N GLN A 161 7.98 -2.57 -16.48
CA GLN A 161 7.85 -2.46 -17.94
C GLN A 161 6.61 -3.15 -18.50
N GLY A 162 5.48 -2.98 -17.82
CA GLY A 162 4.21 -3.58 -18.20
C GLY A 162 4.03 -5.06 -17.83
N LEU A 163 4.96 -5.64 -17.05
CA LEU A 163 4.78 -7.00 -16.52
C LEU A 163 3.48 -7.09 -15.72
N ASP A 164 2.69 -8.09 -16.07
CA ASP A 164 1.51 -8.54 -15.34
C ASP A 164 1.71 -10.03 -15.03
N ASP A 165 2.22 -10.32 -13.84
CA ASP A 165 2.58 -11.68 -13.44
C ASP A 165 2.62 -11.93 -11.91
N LEU A 166 2.79 -13.20 -11.55
CA LEU A 166 3.04 -13.68 -10.19
C LEU A 166 4.51 -14.12 -10.08
N ILE A 167 5.34 -13.35 -9.37
CA ILE A 167 6.77 -13.68 -9.20
C ILE A 167 6.92 -14.59 -7.98
N LEU A 168 7.36 -15.85 -8.16
CA LEU A 168 7.57 -16.79 -7.06
C LEU A 168 8.66 -16.29 -6.10
N LEU A 169 8.29 -16.09 -4.84
CA LEU A 169 9.17 -15.66 -3.74
C LEU A 169 9.77 -16.83 -2.96
N GLY A 170 8.98 -17.90 -2.78
CA GLY A 170 9.35 -19.05 -1.96
C GLY A 170 8.14 -19.73 -1.37
N ALA A 171 8.37 -20.52 -0.32
CA ALA A 171 7.31 -21.29 0.31
C ALA A 171 7.50 -21.41 1.82
N VAL A 172 6.43 -21.77 2.51
CA VAL A 172 6.45 -22.05 3.95
C VAL A 172 5.75 -23.37 4.23
N GLU A 173 6.40 -24.23 4.99
CA GLU A 173 5.78 -25.45 5.51
C GLU A 173 4.67 -25.09 6.49
N ILE A 174 3.44 -25.50 6.19
CA ILE A 174 2.27 -25.17 7.03
C ILE A 174 2.45 -25.70 8.46
N ALA A 175 2.94 -26.94 8.58
CA ALA A 175 3.05 -27.64 9.86
C ALA A 175 4.11 -27.05 10.80
N THR A 176 5.29 -26.73 10.27
CA THR A 176 6.44 -26.31 11.09
C THR A 176 6.59 -24.78 11.11
N GLY A 177 6.13 -24.11 10.05
CA GLY A 177 6.42 -22.70 9.80
C GLY A 177 7.79 -22.47 9.17
N ARG A 178 8.55 -23.54 8.88
CA ARG A 178 9.86 -23.45 8.24
C ARG A 178 9.69 -22.84 6.85
N SER A 179 10.48 -21.82 6.58
CA SER A 179 10.41 -21.09 5.32
C SER A 179 11.59 -21.38 4.41
N HIS A 180 11.32 -21.34 3.11
CA HIS A 180 12.24 -21.74 2.04
C HIS A 180 12.27 -20.68 0.95
N GLY A 181 13.34 -20.66 0.16
CA GLY A 181 13.43 -19.85 -1.04
C GLY A 181 12.60 -20.43 -2.19
N PRO A 182 12.69 -19.82 -3.39
CA PRO A 182 11.93 -20.27 -4.56
C PRO A 182 12.29 -21.70 -5.01
N GLU A 183 13.46 -22.22 -4.66
CA GLU A 183 13.89 -23.59 -4.97
C GLU A 183 12.98 -24.68 -4.40
N ALA A 184 12.19 -24.37 -3.36
CA ALA A 184 11.20 -25.29 -2.79
C ALA A 184 9.97 -25.52 -3.69
N VAL A 185 9.84 -24.78 -4.79
CA VAL A 185 8.71 -24.87 -5.72
C VAL A 185 9.22 -25.05 -7.16
N PRO A 186 9.90 -26.17 -7.46
CA PRO A 186 10.60 -26.36 -8.74
C PRO A 186 9.67 -26.42 -9.96
N ASP A 187 8.40 -26.77 -9.75
CA ASP A 187 7.39 -26.89 -10.82
C ASP A 187 6.66 -25.57 -11.11
N TRP A 188 7.05 -24.44 -10.49
CA TRP A 188 6.47 -23.15 -10.80
C TRP A 188 6.82 -22.73 -12.24
N PRO A 189 5.82 -22.53 -13.12
CA PRO A 189 6.07 -22.27 -14.55
C PRO A 189 6.25 -20.77 -14.86
N GLY A 190 6.02 -19.89 -13.89
CA GLY A 190 6.08 -18.44 -14.07
C GLY A 190 7.43 -17.82 -13.68
N PRO A 191 7.50 -16.48 -13.59
CA PRO A 191 8.72 -15.80 -13.17
C PRO A 191 9.08 -16.13 -11.71
N VAL A 192 10.37 -16.11 -11.42
CA VAL A 192 10.96 -16.37 -10.10
C VAL A 192 11.82 -15.17 -9.75
N VAL A 193 11.86 -14.77 -8.47
CA VAL A 193 12.80 -13.73 -8.04
C VAL A 193 14.25 -14.17 -8.28
N GLU A 194 15.08 -13.23 -8.71
CA GLU A 194 16.53 -13.43 -8.86
C GLU A 194 17.19 -13.79 -7.51
N THR A 195 17.98 -14.86 -7.50
CA THR A 195 18.81 -15.28 -6.36
C THR A 195 20.26 -14.90 -6.63
N PHE A 196 20.91 -14.28 -5.65
CA PHE A 196 22.30 -13.83 -5.74
C PHE A 196 23.26 -14.82 -5.11
N ALA A 197 24.51 -14.83 -5.60
CA ALA A 197 25.59 -15.66 -5.08
C ALA A 197 26.21 -15.12 -3.77
N TYR A 198 25.54 -14.21 -3.05
CA TYR A 198 25.97 -13.73 -1.76
C TYR A 198 25.68 -14.78 -0.69
N THR A 199 26.72 -15.23 0.00
CA THR A 199 26.67 -16.34 0.95
C THR A 199 26.69 -15.89 2.41
N SER A 200 26.99 -14.61 2.67
CA SER A 200 26.96 -14.00 4.00
C SER A 200 26.20 -12.68 4.03
N LEU A 201 25.75 -12.26 5.23
CA LEU A 201 25.14 -10.95 5.41
C LEU A 201 26.13 -9.82 5.06
N ALA A 202 27.41 -9.97 5.39
CA ALA A 202 28.43 -8.98 5.06
C ALA A 202 28.51 -8.75 3.54
N GLU A 203 28.47 -9.82 2.74
CA GLU A 203 28.42 -9.72 1.27
C GLU A 203 27.14 -9.04 0.80
N ALA A 204 25.98 -9.39 1.37
CA ALA A 204 24.70 -8.78 1.01
C ALA A 204 24.66 -7.27 1.32
N LEU A 205 25.27 -6.83 2.43
CA LEU A 205 25.37 -5.42 2.81
C LEU A 205 26.38 -4.64 1.96
N ALA A 206 27.44 -5.31 1.50
CA ALA A 206 28.45 -4.73 0.62
C ALA A 206 28.03 -4.70 -0.86
N ALA A 207 26.95 -5.42 -1.22
CA ALA A 207 26.43 -5.47 -2.57
C ALA A 207 26.04 -4.06 -3.07
N PRO A 208 26.47 -3.65 -4.28
CA PRO A 208 26.13 -2.35 -4.82
C PRO A 208 24.62 -2.23 -5.02
N ALA A 209 24.08 -1.03 -4.74
CA ALA A 209 22.68 -0.76 -5.00
C ALA A 209 22.38 -0.88 -6.50
N ARG A 210 21.29 -1.58 -6.84
CA ARG A 210 20.83 -1.74 -8.22
C ARG A 210 19.78 -0.66 -8.54
N HIS A 211 20.01 0.07 -9.63
CA HIS A 211 19.09 1.10 -10.09
C HIS A 211 17.70 0.51 -10.41
N GLY A 212 16.64 1.22 -10.03
CA GLY A 212 15.26 0.79 -10.29
C GLY A 212 14.83 -0.47 -9.55
N ARG A 213 15.53 -0.86 -8.46
CA ARG A 213 15.18 -2.00 -7.61
C ARG A 213 14.90 -1.54 -6.20
N GLU A 214 14.05 -2.26 -5.47
CA GLU A 214 13.79 -1.96 -4.07
C GLU A 214 14.97 -2.29 -3.17
N GLY A 215 15.59 -3.44 -3.39
CA GLY A 215 16.62 -3.94 -2.50
C GLY A 215 16.77 -5.45 -2.53
N LEU A 216 17.09 -6.02 -1.36
CA LEU A 216 17.36 -7.44 -1.17
C LEU A 216 16.55 -7.99 0.01
N VAL A 217 16.16 -9.26 -0.08
CA VAL A 217 15.71 -10.06 1.07
C VAL A 217 16.81 -11.06 1.39
N VAL A 218 17.26 -11.05 2.64
CA VAL A 218 18.30 -11.93 3.16
C VAL A 218 17.65 -12.94 4.09
N HIS A 219 17.79 -14.23 3.78
CA HIS A 219 17.31 -15.35 4.59
C HIS A 219 18.49 -16.03 5.28
N PHE A 220 18.52 -15.98 6.60
CA PHE A 220 19.42 -16.78 7.44
C PHE A 220 18.86 -18.19 7.54
N THR A 221 19.42 -19.12 6.75
CA THR A 221 18.81 -20.43 6.49
C THR A 221 18.80 -21.35 7.70
N GLU A 222 19.81 -21.26 8.57
CA GLU A 222 19.91 -22.06 9.80
C GLU A 222 18.92 -21.61 10.88
N ALA A 223 18.84 -20.30 11.11
CA ALA A 223 17.95 -19.70 12.12
C ALA A 223 16.51 -19.49 11.62
N ASP A 224 16.29 -19.65 10.31
CA ASP A 224 15.06 -19.34 9.59
C ASP A 224 14.53 -17.91 9.83
N GLN A 225 15.44 -16.94 9.79
CA GLN A 225 15.14 -15.53 9.97
C GLN A 225 15.33 -14.76 8.67
N ARG A 226 14.59 -13.67 8.50
CA ARG A 226 14.73 -12.77 7.34
C ARG A 226 14.98 -11.35 7.77
N VAL A 227 15.71 -10.63 6.94
CA VAL A 227 15.77 -9.16 6.94
C VAL A 227 15.67 -8.63 5.53
N LYS A 228 15.24 -7.37 5.39
CA LYS A 228 15.26 -6.64 4.13
C LYS A 228 16.35 -5.55 4.18
N ILE A 229 17.08 -5.43 3.09
CA ILE A 229 17.98 -4.32 2.81
C ILE A 229 17.28 -3.51 1.73
N LYS A 230 16.86 -2.28 2.03
CA LYS A 230 16.26 -1.38 1.03
C LYS A 230 17.27 -0.35 0.56
N TYR A 231 17.32 -0.09 -0.74
CA TYR A 231 18.20 0.93 -1.29
C TYR A 231 17.69 2.35 -0.98
N ALA A 232 18.61 3.28 -0.77
CA ALA A 232 18.29 4.64 -0.36
C ALA A 232 17.39 5.36 -1.37
N ASP A 233 17.66 5.19 -2.67
CA ASP A 233 16.84 5.80 -3.73
C ASP A 233 15.41 5.26 -3.75
N TYR A 234 15.22 3.94 -3.60
CA TYR A 234 13.88 3.38 -3.47
C TYR A 234 13.17 3.95 -2.24
N VAL A 235 13.83 4.01 -1.08
CA VAL A 235 13.22 4.56 0.14
C VAL A 235 12.80 6.01 -0.05
N ARG A 236 13.63 6.80 -0.75
CA ARG A 236 13.32 8.19 -1.10
C ARG A 236 12.09 8.26 -2.02
N LEU A 237 12.08 7.52 -3.13
CA LEU A 237 10.97 7.50 -4.09
C LEU A 237 9.67 7.00 -3.46
N HIS A 238 9.72 5.91 -2.70
CA HIS A 238 8.56 5.37 -1.99
C HIS A 238 7.95 6.41 -1.04
N ARG A 239 8.75 7.17 -0.28
CA ARG A 239 8.24 8.25 0.57
C ARG A 239 7.52 9.33 -0.22
N LEU A 240 8.05 9.70 -1.38
CA LEU A 240 7.41 10.69 -2.26
C LEU A 240 6.10 10.15 -2.83
N VAL A 241 6.10 8.93 -3.38
CA VAL A 241 4.92 8.30 -3.98
C VAL A 241 3.82 8.07 -2.94
N THR A 242 4.14 7.49 -1.79
CA THR A 242 3.14 7.27 -0.72
C THR A 242 2.64 8.57 -0.07
N GLY A 243 3.42 9.64 -0.12
CA GLY A 243 2.99 10.98 0.28
C GLY A 243 2.19 11.72 -0.80
N LEU A 244 2.11 11.17 -2.01
CA LEU A 244 1.45 11.79 -3.15
C LEU A 244 -0.06 11.54 -3.06
N THR A 245 -0.79 12.53 -2.55
CA THR A 245 -2.24 12.46 -2.40
C THR A 245 -2.90 13.66 -3.08
N PRO A 246 -4.20 13.60 -3.42
CA PRO A 246 -4.90 14.77 -3.94
C PRO A 246 -4.80 15.98 -3.00
N ARG A 247 -4.69 15.72 -1.69
CA ARG A 247 -4.49 16.74 -0.68
C ARG A 247 -3.09 17.35 -0.72
N THR A 248 -2.05 16.58 -1.00
CA THR A 248 -0.68 17.08 -1.18
C THR A 248 -0.61 17.99 -2.41
N VAL A 249 -1.22 17.59 -3.52
CA VAL A 249 -1.33 18.43 -4.74
C VAL A 249 -2.12 19.71 -4.46
N TRP A 250 -3.25 19.59 -3.76
CA TRP A 250 -4.04 20.75 -3.32
C TRP A 250 -3.25 21.72 -2.44
N ASP A 251 -2.45 21.22 -1.49
CA ASP A 251 -1.70 22.05 -0.56
C ASP A 251 -0.64 22.90 -1.29
N ILE A 252 0.04 22.32 -2.28
CA ILE A 252 1.00 23.05 -3.12
C ILE A 252 0.28 24.15 -3.91
N LEU A 253 -0.81 23.81 -4.61
CA LEU A 253 -1.56 24.77 -5.43
C LEU A 253 -2.19 25.90 -4.60
N ALA A 254 -2.79 25.56 -3.46
CA ALA A 254 -3.44 26.53 -2.57
C ALA A 254 -2.46 27.54 -1.98
N ASN A 255 -1.18 27.19 -1.86
CA ASN A 255 -0.12 28.05 -1.36
C ASN A 255 0.77 28.66 -2.48
N GLY A 256 0.41 28.47 -3.75
CA GLY A 256 1.17 28.99 -4.90
C GLY A 256 2.55 28.35 -5.07
N GLY A 257 2.73 27.12 -4.58
CA GLY A 257 3.96 26.36 -4.72
C GLY A 257 4.15 25.76 -6.12
N ASP A 258 5.35 25.23 -6.35
CA ASP A 258 5.74 24.64 -7.62
C ASP A 258 5.42 23.13 -7.65
N LEU A 259 4.55 22.73 -8.60
CA LEU A 259 4.25 21.31 -8.82
C LEU A 259 5.39 20.59 -9.54
N ASP A 260 6.20 21.29 -10.33
CA ASP A 260 7.30 20.65 -11.08
C ASP A 260 8.35 20.12 -10.10
N ALA A 261 8.62 20.85 -9.00
CA ALA A 261 9.49 20.39 -7.91
C ALA A 261 8.96 19.11 -7.21
N LEU A 262 7.65 18.89 -7.17
CA LEU A 262 7.06 17.66 -6.63
C LEU A 262 7.24 16.49 -7.61
N THR A 263 7.08 16.75 -8.90
CA THR A 263 7.06 15.72 -9.93
C THR A 263 8.43 15.38 -10.49
N GLU A 264 9.41 16.29 -10.50
CA GLU A 264 10.78 16.06 -11.00
C GLU A 264 11.41 14.72 -10.55
N PRO A 265 11.35 14.30 -9.27
CA PRO A 265 11.92 13.02 -8.85
C PRO A 265 11.04 11.81 -9.18
N LEU A 266 9.81 12.01 -9.66
CA LEU A 266 8.84 10.95 -9.89
C LEU A 266 8.87 10.43 -11.33
N PRO A 267 8.55 9.15 -11.56
CA PRO A 267 8.29 8.62 -12.90
C PRO A 267 7.11 9.29 -13.61
N ASP A 268 7.14 9.34 -14.95
CA ASP A 268 6.19 10.07 -15.81
C ASP A 268 4.71 9.78 -15.53
N GLU A 269 4.34 8.55 -15.17
CA GLU A 269 2.95 8.24 -14.86
C GLU A 269 2.40 9.02 -13.67
N PHE A 270 3.25 9.32 -12.67
CA PHE A 270 2.88 10.17 -11.55
C PHE A 270 2.78 11.64 -11.96
N HIS A 271 3.54 12.10 -12.95
CA HIS A 271 3.38 13.46 -13.50
C HIS A 271 2.01 13.60 -14.15
N VAL A 272 1.60 12.61 -14.94
CA VAL A 272 0.26 12.60 -15.57
C VAL A 272 -0.83 12.64 -14.52
N TRP A 273 -0.70 11.83 -13.46
CA TRP A 273 -1.65 11.84 -12.35
C TRP A 273 -1.70 13.19 -11.63
N VAL A 274 -0.54 13.77 -11.28
CA VAL A 274 -0.46 15.08 -10.59
C VAL A 274 -1.10 16.17 -11.45
N ARG A 275 -0.78 16.22 -12.74
CA ARG A 275 -1.40 17.17 -13.69
C ARG A 275 -2.92 16.99 -13.73
N GLY A 276 -3.41 15.76 -13.85
CA GLY A 276 -4.85 15.49 -13.87
C GLY A 276 -5.57 15.91 -12.58
N VAL A 277 -4.94 15.74 -11.41
CA VAL A 277 -5.49 16.24 -10.13
C VAL A 277 -5.44 17.77 -10.08
N ALA A 278 -4.33 18.37 -10.49
CA ALA A 278 -4.15 19.82 -10.51
C ALA A 278 -5.17 20.51 -11.43
N GLU A 279 -5.40 19.97 -12.62
CA GLU A 279 -6.42 20.43 -13.57
C GLU A 279 -7.82 20.38 -12.96
N LYS A 280 -8.20 19.26 -12.34
CA LYS A 280 -9.51 19.12 -11.67
C LYS A 280 -9.70 20.13 -10.55
N LEU A 281 -8.68 20.31 -9.70
CA LEU A 281 -8.74 21.27 -8.59
C LEU A 281 -8.82 22.71 -9.09
N THR A 282 -8.01 23.05 -10.10
CA THR A 282 -7.97 24.39 -10.69
C THR A 282 -9.29 24.73 -11.37
N ALA A 283 -9.83 23.80 -12.19
CA ALA A 283 -11.14 23.96 -12.81
C ALA A 283 -12.25 24.16 -11.77
N ALA A 284 -12.22 23.40 -10.66
CA ALA A 284 -13.18 23.55 -9.57
C ALA A 284 -13.09 24.92 -8.87
N VAL A 285 -11.90 25.51 -8.76
CA VAL A 285 -11.70 26.86 -8.22
C VAL A 285 -12.15 27.93 -9.23
N ASP A 286 -11.83 27.76 -10.51
CA ASP A 286 -12.19 28.70 -11.57
C ASP A 286 -13.70 28.75 -11.82
N GLU A 287 -14.39 27.61 -11.78
CA GLU A 287 -15.86 27.54 -11.85
C GLU A 287 -16.50 28.33 -10.71
N ARG A 288 -15.99 28.17 -9.48
CA ARG A 288 -16.47 28.92 -8.31
C ARG A 288 -16.14 30.41 -8.42
N ALA A 289 -14.96 30.76 -8.93
CA ALA A 289 -14.59 32.15 -9.14
C ALA A 289 -15.51 32.82 -10.18
N ALA A 290 -15.80 32.15 -11.28
CA ALA A 290 -16.77 32.62 -12.27
C ALA A 290 -18.17 32.80 -11.65
N ALA A 291 -18.60 31.89 -10.77
CA ALA A 291 -19.86 32.03 -10.05
C ALA A 291 -19.86 33.21 -9.06
N VAL A 292 -18.73 33.49 -8.40
CA VAL A 292 -18.55 34.68 -7.54
C VAL A 292 -18.66 35.96 -8.36
N GLU A 293 -17.97 36.07 -9.50
CA GLU A 293 -18.03 37.26 -10.35
C GLU A 293 -19.42 37.46 -10.94
N ALA A 294 -20.07 36.40 -11.44
CA ALA A 294 -21.44 36.49 -11.95
C ALA A 294 -22.44 36.91 -10.86
N ALA A 295 -22.28 36.40 -9.63
CA ALA A 295 -23.09 36.83 -8.49
C ALA A 295 -22.81 38.30 -8.13
N TYR A 296 -21.55 38.72 -8.14
CA TYR A 296 -21.15 40.10 -7.87
C TYR A 296 -21.76 41.07 -8.89
N GLU A 297 -21.61 40.81 -10.19
CA GLU A 297 -22.18 41.62 -11.26
C GLU A 297 -23.70 41.74 -11.15
N LYS A 298 -24.39 40.61 -10.89
CA LYS A 298 -25.84 40.58 -10.70
C LYS A 298 -26.27 41.43 -9.50
N ILE A 299 -25.54 41.36 -8.38
CA ILE A 299 -25.83 42.17 -7.20
C ILE A 299 -25.66 43.65 -7.55
N ILE A 300 -24.50 44.05 -8.08
CA ILE A 300 -24.20 45.46 -8.41
C ILE A 300 -25.25 46.05 -9.37
N ALA A 301 -25.66 45.30 -10.40
CA ALA A 301 -26.67 45.73 -11.36
C ALA A 301 -28.08 45.90 -10.74
N SER A 302 -28.35 45.26 -9.61
CA SER A 302 -29.64 45.33 -8.91
C SER A 302 -29.71 46.43 -7.84
N LEU A 303 -28.57 47.01 -7.45
CA LEU A 303 -28.50 48.00 -6.38
C LEU A 303 -28.94 49.40 -6.87
N PRO A 304 -29.58 50.20 -6.00
CA PRO A 304 -30.01 51.55 -6.35
C PRO A 304 -28.80 52.50 -6.56
N GLU A 305 -29.02 53.61 -7.25
CA GLU A 305 -27.98 54.64 -7.43
C GLU A 305 -27.50 55.18 -6.08
N GLY A 306 -26.17 55.30 -5.90
CA GLY A 306 -25.57 55.74 -4.64
C GLY A 306 -25.61 54.71 -3.51
N TRP A 307 -25.80 53.42 -3.82
CA TRP A 307 -25.80 52.33 -2.83
C TRP A 307 -24.56 52.33 -1.92
N GLY A 308 -24.76 51.94 -0.67
CA GLY A 308 -23.68 51.73 0.31
C GLY A 308 -23.48 50.25 0.64
N ARG A 309 -22.52 49.98 1.52
CA ARG A 309 -22.20 48.60 1.94
C ARG A 309 -23.39 47.85 2.55
N ARG A 310 -24.37 48.57 3.14
CA ARG A 310 -25.56 47.97 3.74
C ARG A 310 -26.46 47.32 2.69
N GLU A 311 -26.68 48.03 1.58
CA GLU A 311 -27.51 47.56 0.48
C GLU A 311 -26.86 46.35 -0.21
N PHE A 312 -25.54 46.39 -0.45
CA PHE A 312 -24.79 45.23 -0.93
C PHE A 312 -24.90 44.03 0.02
N ALA A 313 -24.76 44.27 1.33
CA ALA A 313 -24.82 43.21 2.33
C ALA A 313 -26.18 42.48 2.34
N ALA A 314 -27.28 43.20 2.11
CA ALA A 314 -28.63 42.61 2.07
C ALA A 314 -28.78 41.56 0.94
N GLU A 315 -28.10 41.76 -0.18
CA GLU A 315 -28.10 40.82 -1.30
C GLU A 315 -27.02 39.73 -1.15
N ALA A 316 -25.80 40.10 -0.77
CA ALA A 316 -24.66 39.16 -0.69
C ALA A 316 -24.89 38.02 0.31
N VAL A 317 -25.58 38.27 1.43
CA VAL A 317 -25.91 37.23 2.43
C VAL A 317 -26.88 36.17 1.91
N ARG A 318 -27.58 36.42 0.80
CA ARG A 318 -28.50 35.48 0.16
C ARG A 318 -27.78 34.48 -0.76
N THR A 319 -26.47 34.63 -0.92
CA THR A 319 -25.63 33.77 -1.75
C THR A 319 -24.75 32.88 -0.87
N GLU A 320 -24.31 31.75 -1.42
CA GLU A 320 -23.33 30.87 -0.74
C GLU A 320 -21.89 31.44 -0.72
N PHE A 321 -21.65 32.50 -1.50
CA PHE A 321 -20.35 33.16 -1.68
C PHE A 321 -20.21 34.43 -0.85
N ARG A 322 -20.96 34.56 0.24
CA ARG A 322 -20.99 35.76 1.09
C ARG A 322 -19.59 36.30 1.39
N SER A 323 -18.69 35.46 1.89
CA SER A 323 -17.35 35.87 2.30
C SER A 323 -16.51 36.36 1.11
N GLU A 324 -16.56 35.62 0.02
CA GLU A 324 -15.85 35.91 -1.22
C GLU A 324 -16.35 37.20 -1.88
N LEU A 325 -17.66 37.44 -1.89
CA LEU A 325 -18.28 38.67 -2.39
C LEU A 325 -17.85 39.91 -1.61
N PHE A 326 -17.70 39.83 -0.28
CA PHE A 326 -17.19 40.95 0.51
C PHE A 326 -15.70 41.21 0.26
N LEU A 327 -14.88 40.17 0.10
CA LEU A 327 -13.48 40.34 -0.32
C LEU A 327 -13.39 40.99 -1.70
N ARG A 328 -14.23 40.53 -2.64
CA ARG A 328 -14.33 41.08 -3.99
C ARG A 328 -14.74 42.56 -3.99
N LEU A 329 -15.72 42.94 -3.16
CA LEU A 329 -16.16 44.32 -2.96
C LEU A 329 -15.02 45.20 -2.43
N ASP A 330 -14.20 44.64 -1.52
CA ASP A 330 -13.06 45.33 -0.91
C ASP A 330 -11.80 45.34 -1.80
N GLY A 331 -11.88 44.83 -3.04
CA GLY A 331 -10.75 44.71 -3.97
C GLY A 331 -9.67 43.73 -3.52
N LYS A 332 -10.03 42.78 -2.65
CA LYS A 332 -9.11 41.75 -2.11
C LYS A 332 -9.27 40.43 -2.86
N ASP A 333 -8.20 39.66 -2.90
CA ASP A 333 -8.23 38.31 -3.45
C ASP A 333 -9.06 37.38 -2.57
N TYR A 334 -10.06 36.74 -3.17
CA TYR A 334 -10.96 35.77 -2.55
C TYR A 334 -10.64 34.33 -2.94
N ARG A 335 -9.75 34.11 -3.91
CA ARG A 335 -9.36 32.76 -4.37
C ARG A 335 -8.81 31.87 -3.26
N PRO A 336 -8.07 32.35 -2.24
CA PRO A 336 -7.67 31.51 -1.11
C PRO A 336 -8.85 30.82 -0.41
N GLY A 337 -10.01 31.49 -0.29
CA GLY A 337 -11.23 30.90 0.27
C GLY A 337 -11.81 29.81 -0.63
N LEU A 338 -11.75 29.99 -1.96
CA LEU A 338 -12.19 28.99 -2.93
C LEU A 338 -11.31 27.74 -2.92
N TRP A 339 -9.99 27.91 -2.76
CA TRP A 339 -9.08 26.79 -2.55
C TRP A 339 -9.45 26.00 -1.28
N GLN A 340 -9.78 26.65 -0.16
CA GLN A 340 -10.23 25.94 1.04
C GLN A 340 -11.51 25.14 0.81
N ARG A 341 -12.44 25.65 -0.02
CA ARG A 341 -13.66 24.91 -0.41
C ARG A 341 -13.39 23.74 -1.35
N ALA A 342 -12.33 23.81 -2.16
CA ALA A 342 -11.90 22.74 -3.07
C ALA A 342 -11.03 21.67 -2.38
N ARG A 343 -10.75 21.81 -1.08
CA ARG A 343 -9.90 20.89 -0.33
C ARG A 343 -10.45 19.46 -0.35
N PRO A 344 -9.68 18.46 -0.85
CA PRO A 344 -10.11 17.07 -0.83
C PRO A 344 -10.39 16.56 0.58
N ALA A 345 -11.47 15.78 0.73
CA ALA A 345 -11.77 15.08 1.97
C ALA A 345 -10.68 14.05 2.29
N VAL A 346 -10.48 13.74 3.57
CA VAL A 346 -9.63 12.61 3.96
C VAL A 346 -10.37 11.34 3.58
N VAL A 347 -9.95 10.69 2.49
CA VAL A 347 -10.35 9.31 2.21
C VAL A 347 -9.63 8.44 3.23
N LYS A 348 -10.37 7.76 4.11
CA LYS A 348 -9.81 6.62 4.83
C LYS A 348 -9.68 5.51 3.79
N GLU A 349 -8.50 5.34 3.22
CA GLU A 349 -8.22 4.15 2.43
C GLU A 349 -8.17 2.95 3.38
N ASP A 350 -9.13 2.04 3.24
CA ASP A 350 -9.00 0.68 3.78
C ASP A 350 -7.93 -0.03 2.92
N GLN A 351 -6.67 0.04 3.37
CA GLN A 351 -5.53 -0.68 2.78
C GLN A 351 -5.36 -2.07 3.38
#